data_AF-X0XD81-F1
#
_entry.id   AF-X0XD81-F1
#
_cell.length_a   1.000
_cell.length_b   1.000
_cell.length_c   1.000
_cell.angle_alpha   90.00
_cell.angle_beta   90.00
_cell.angle_gamma   90.00
#
_symmetry.space_group_name_H-M   'P 1'
#
loop_
_entity.id
_entity.type
_entity.pdbx_description
1 polymer ?
#
loop_
_entity_poly.entity_id
_entity_poly.type
_entity_poly.pdbx_seq_one_letter_code
_entity_poly.pdbx_strand_id
1 'polypeptide(L)'
;QRNLSQMNLTVDKWEPDLNELKKHPGYVPVELDYVNRPNVVGIYKGSGGGRSLLFNGHVDVIPAEPLEAWKHDPWGGEIDGGKIYGRGASDMKSGVAAMTMALHCVMKAGIKLRGDIFLEYVMDEEISGHGTLDCILRGYKADAGISCEAGDLEVQPATTGSMWFEIKIHGKSASMSRLWQAVSAIEKGYQMYQAVSAHQTNRLKEKKHPLYPDPRGSLACFVGMFQSGNYPSSPSDLCILKGRMGVLPNENPK
;
A
#
# COMPACT_ATOMS: atom_id res chain seq x y z
N GLN A 1 -18.27 9.06 10.80
CA GLN A 1 -19.75 8.99 10.81
C GLN A 1 -20.41 10.23 11.41
N ARG A 2 -20.26 10.53 12.72
CA ARG A 2 -20.94 11.66 13.39
C ARG A 2 -20.79 13.01 12.65
N ASN A 3 -19.57 13.35 12.23
CA ASN A 3 -19.29 14.61 11.54
C ASN A 3 -19.99 14.69 10.17
N LEU A 4 -20.04 13.58 9.41
CA LEU A 4 -20.69 13.53 8.10
C LEU A 4 -22.21 13.69 8.23
N SER A 5 -22.81 13.05 9.23
CA SER A 5 -24.23 13.22 9.54
C SER A 5 -24.55 14.66 9.95
N GLN A 6 -23.67 15.32 10.72
CA GLN A 6 -23.82 16.75 11.07
C GLN A 6 -23.69 17.68 9.86
N MET A 7 -22.99 17.25 8.81
CA MET A 7 -22.92 17.95 7.53
C MET A 7 -24.16 17.70 6.65
N ASN A 8 -25.15 16.92 7.10
CA ASN A 8 -26.31 16.47 6.32
C ASN A 8 -25.93 15.68 5.05
N LEU A 9 -24.83 14.93 5.10
CA LEU A 9 -24.48 13.98 4.05
C LEU A 9 -25.23 12.67 4.24
N THR A 10 -25.55 11.99 3.14
CA THR A 10 -25.91 10.57 3.21
C THR A 10 -24.65 9.79 3.59
N VAL A 11 -24.76 8.89 4.56
CA VAL A 11 -23.62 8.09 5.02
C VAL A 11 -23.90 6.63 4.74
N ASP A 12 -23.01 6.01 3.97
CA ASP A 12 -22.95 4.56 3.82
C ASP A 12 -21.80 4.02 4.66
N LYS A 13 -22.03 2.93 5.38
CA LYS A 13 -21.06 2.28 6.27
C LYS A 13 -21.27 0.78 6.21
N TRP A 14 -20.21 0.03 5.95
CA TRP A 14 -20.25 -1.42 5.89
C TRP A 14 -18.87 -2.01 6.16
N GLU A 15 -18.84 -3.30 6.47
CA GLU A 15 -17.59 -4.07 6.58
C GLU A 15 -17.35 -4.84 5.28
N PRO A 16 -16.13 -4.82 4.72
CA PRO A 16 -15.81 -5.58 3.53
C PRO A 16 -16.03 -7.08 3.68
N ASP A 17 -16.55 -7.73 2.63
CA ASP A 17 -16.69 -9.19 2.58
C ASP A 17 -15.46 -9.82 1.91
N LEU A 18 -14.64 -10.52 2.72
CA LEU A 18 -13.46 -11.23 2.24
C LEU A 18 -13.76 -12.26 1.14
N ASN A 19 -14.93 -12.90 1.16
CA ASN A 19 -15.28 -13.89 0.14
C ASN A 19 -15.57 -13.24 -1.21
N GLU A 20 -16.14 -12.04 -1.21
CA GLU A 20 -16.33 -11.26 -2.43
C GLU A 20 -15.01 -10.69 -2.93
N LEU A 21 -14.18 -10.14 -2.03
CA LEU A 21 -12.85 -9.62 -2.37
C LEU A 21 -11.97 -10.69 -3.03
N LYS A 22 -11.95 -11.92 -2.51
CA LYS A 22 -11.18 -13.05 -3.06
C LYS A 22 -11.49 -13.38 -4.52
N LYS A 23 -12.67 -12.99 -5.03
CA LYS A 23 -13.05 -13.21 -6.43
C LYS A 23 -12.42 -12.18 -7.37
N HIS A 24 -11.94 -11.06 -6.85
CA HIS A 24 -11.38 -9.98 -7.65
C HIS A 24 -9.90 -10.20 -7.96
N PRO A 25 -9.40 -9.95 -9.19
CA PRO A 25 -7.99 -10.12 -9.54
C PRO A 25 -7.00 -9.26 -8.75
N GLY A 26 -7.49 -8.15 -8.17
CA GLY A 26 -6.72 -7.25 -7.31
C GLY A 26 -6.65 -7.67 -5.84
N TYR A 27 -7.20 -8.83 -5.47
CA TYR A 27 -7.11 -9.37 -4.12
C TYR A 27 -5.67 -9.72 -3.74
N VAL A 28 -5.25 -9.29 -2.55
CA VAL A 28 -3.98 -9.66 -1.93
C VAL A 28 -4.27 -10.51 -0.69
N PRO A 29 -3.66 -11.69 -0.51
CA PRO A 29 -3.87 -12.48 0.70
C PRO A 29 -3.52 -11.69 1.97
N VAL A 30 -4.46 -11.66 2.91
CA VAL A 30 -4.30 -11.04 4.23
C VAL A 30 -4.65 -12.05 5.33
N GLU A 31 -3.98 -11.94 6.48
CA GLU A 31 -4.26 -12.80 7.64
C GLU A 31 -5.39 -12.25 8.53
N LEU A 32 -5.63 -10.94 8.47
CA LEU A 32 -6.63 -10.25 9.29
C LEU A 32 -8.02 -10.30 8.64
N ASP A 33 -9.05 -10.39 9.48
CA ASP A 33 -10.43 -10.14 9.05
C ASP A 33 -10.77 -8.64 9.12
N TYR A 34 -12.01 -8.30 8.73
CA TYR A 34 -12.53 -6.93 8.70
C TYR A 34 -13.62 -6.67 9.74
N VAL A 35 -13.75 -7.54 10.74
CA VAL A 35 -14.72 -7.36 11.81
C VAL A 35 -14.38 -6.09 12.59
N ASN A 36 -15.35 -5.18 12.75
CA ASN A 36 -15.18 -3.85 13.33
C ASN A 36 -14.21 -2.93 12.55
N ARG A 37 -13.91 -3.23 11.29
CA ARG A 37 -13.08 -2.39 10.40
C ARG A 37 -13.92 -1.93 9.20
N PRO A 38 -14.89 -1.03 9.40
CA PRO A 38 -15.80 -0.63 8.34
C PRO A 38 -15.16 0.38 7.40
N ASN A 39 -15.50 0.27 6.12
CA ASN A 39 -15.44 1.40 5.20
C ASN A 39 -16.59 2.37 5.50
N VAL A 40 -16.37 3.66 5.23
CA VAL A 40 -17.41 4.69 5.35
C VAL A 40 -17.35 5.59 4.13
N VAL A 41 -18.50 5.91 3.54
CA VAL A 41 -18.61 6.90 2.45
C VAL A 41 -19.60 7.98 2.81
N GLY A 42 -19.14 9.23 2.78
CA GLY A 42 -20.00 10.42 2.85
C GLY A 42 -20.40 10.85 1.44
N ILE A 43 -21.69 11.04 1.22
CA ILE A 43 -22.25 11.35 -0.10
C ILE A 43 -22.95 12.69 -0.06
N TYR A 44 -22.47 13.63 -0.86
CA TYR A 44 -23.17 14.86 -1.21
C TYR A 44 -23.80 14.69 -2.59
N LYS A 45 -25.12 14.81 -2.66
CA LYS A 45 -25.85 14.80 -3.94
C LYS A 45 -25.91 16.20 -4.54
N GLY A 46 -25.32 16.35 -5.71
CA GLY A 46 -25.36 17.58 -6.48
C GLY A 46 -26.75 17.83 -7.08
N SER A 47 -26.97 19.03 -7.60
CA SER A 47 -28.22 19.39 -8.27
C SER A 47 -28.39 18.77 -9.67
N GLY A 48 -27.34 18.13 -10.21
CA GLY A 48 -27.36 17.44 -11.50
C GLY A 48 -26.63 18.19 -12.63
N GLY A 49 -26.20 17.42 -13.64
CA GLY A 49 -25.57 17.91 -14.86
C GLY A 49 -24.16 18.48 -14.67
N GLY A 50 -23.54 18.31 -13.50
CA GLY A 50 -22.12 18.61 -13.26
C GLY A 50 -21.27 17.34 -13.21
N ARG A 51 -19.94 17.50 -13.27
CA ARG A 51 -19.00 16.39 -13.08
C ARG A 51 -18.88 16.02 -11.61
N SER A 52 -18.97 14.73 -11.32
CA SER A 52 -18.79 14.16 -9.99
C SER A 52 -17.31 14.03 -9.61
N LEU A 53 -17.02 14.10 -8.32
CA LEU A 53 -15.66 13.99 -7.79
C LEU A 53 -15.65 13.07 -6.57
N LEU A 54 -14.66 12.18 -6.51
CA LEU A 54 -14.43 11.28 -5.40
C LEU A 54 -13.11 11.64 -4.71
N PHE A 55 -13.16 11.78 -3.39
CA PHE A 55 -11.98 11.86 -2.55
C PHE A 55 -11.84 10.54 -1.80
N ASN A 56 -10.64 9.96 -1.82
CA ASN A 56 -10.33 8.73 -1.11
C ASN A 56 -9.24 9.02 -0.08
N GLY A 57 -9.41 8.46 1.11
CA GLY A 57 -8.37 8.45 2.11
C GLY A 57 -8.52 7.34 3.12
N HIS A 58 -7.40 6.75 3.52
CA HIS A 58 -7.36 5.67 4.49
C HIS A 58 -7.30 6.18 5.93
N VAL A 59 -7.83 5.39 6.88
CA VAL A 59 -7.90 5.75 8.31
C VAL A 59 -7.11 4.81 9.21
N ASP A 60 -6.75 3.63 8.70
CA ASP A 60 -5.77 2.75 9.31
C ASP A 60 -4.39 3.39 9.29
N VAL A 61 -3.52 2.90 10.15
CA VAL A 61 -2.16 3.40 10.32
C VAL A 61 -1.24 2.23 10.66
N ILE A 62 0.01 2.29 10.25
CA ILE A 62 1.02 1.34 10.74
C ILE A 62 1.27 1.48 12.26
N PRO A 63 1.85 0.44 12.91
CA PRO A 63 2.26 0.48 14.31
C PRO A 63 3.13 1.70 14.66
N ALA A 64 3.07 2.13 15.92
CA ALA A 64 3.81 3.29 16.43
C ALA A 64 5.09 2.90 17.17
N GLU A 65 5.29 1.62 17.43
CA GLU A 65 6.39 1.09 18.22
C GLU A 65 7.77 1.29 17.56
N PRO A 66 8.83 1.45 18.36
CA PRO A 66 8.83 1.57 19.83
C PRO A 66 8.35 2.95 20.31
N LEU A 67 7.48 2.98 21.32
CA LEU A 67 6.85 4.23 21.81
C LEU A 67 7.87 5.16 22.49
N GLU A 68 8.89 4.61 23.11
CA GLU A 68 9.97 5.34 23.78
C GLU A 68 10.86 6.15 22.82
N ALA A 69 10.83 5.85 21.52
CA ALA A 69 11.55 6.62 20.52
C ALA A 69 10.83 7.93 20.14
N TRP A 70 9.58 8.11 20.58
CA TRP A 70 8.80 9.30 20.27
C TRP A 70 9.09 10.43 21.26
N LYS A 71 9.34 11.63 20.71
CA LYS A 71 9.43 12.87 21.51
C LYS A 71 8.04 13.36 21.98
N HIS A 72 7.02 13.14 21.16
CA HIS A 72 5.62 13.53 21.38
C HIS A 72 4.77 12.26 21.34
N ASP A 73 3.71 12.17 22.14
CA ASP A 73 2.85 10.97 22.15
C ASP A 73 2.31 10.70 20.72
N PRO A 74 2.58 9.52 20.11
CA PRO A 74 2.07 9.20 18.78
C PRO A 74 0.54 9.25 18.69
N TRP A 75 -0.19 9.16 19.79
CA TRP A 75 -1.64 9.20 19.82
C TRP A 75 -2.19 10.51 20.40
N GLY A 76 -1.32 11.43 20.80
CA GLY A 76 -1.69 12.68 21.48
C GLY A 76 -2.12 13.81 20.55
N GLY A 77 -1.63 13.84 19.29
CA GLY A 77 -1.96 14.91 18.35
C GLY A 77 -1.38 16.28 18.75
N GLU A 78 -0.24 16.27 19.44
CA GLU A 78 0.40 17.48 20.00
C GLU A 78 0.79 18.47 18.90
N ILE A 79 0.64 19.77 19.18
CA ILE A 79 1.10 20.84 18.28
C ILE A 79 2.36 21.48 18.88
N ASP A 80 3.48 21.35 18.18
CA ASP A 80 4.77 21.95 18.57
C ASP A 80 5.46 22.55 17.31
N GLY A 81 5.98 23.77 17.43
CA GLY A 81 6.68 24.45 16.33
C GLY A 81 5.88 24.60 15.02
N GLY A 82 4.56 24.76 15.10
CA GLY A 82 3.69 24.87 13.92
C GLY A 82 3.42 23.56 13.19
N LYS A 83 3.78 22.42 13.78
CA LYS A 83 3.51 21.08 13.27
C LYS A 83 2.63 20.31 14.24
N ILE A 84 1.79 19.42 13.71
CA ILE A 84 1.06 18.42 14.49
C ILE A 84 1.86 17.11 14.49
N TYR A 85 2.02 16.51 15.67
CA TYR A 85 2.73 15.25 15.88
C TYR A 85 1.73 14.16 16.26
N GLY A 86 1.78 13.05 15.54
CA GLY A 86 0.99 11.87 15.81
C GLY A 86 1.09 10.84 14.70
N ARG A 87 0.95 9.56 15.03
CA ARG A 87 0.82 8.47 14.09
C ARG A 87 -0.42 8.68 13.22
N GLY A 88 -0.16 8.77 11.93
CA GLY A 88 -1.13 9.03 10.89
C GLY A 88 -1.50 10.50 10.70
N ALA A 89 -0.88 11.42 11.44
CA ALA A 89 -1.10 12.86 11.23
C ALA A 89 -0.72 13.26 9.80
N SER A 90 0.47 12.86 9.34
CA SER A 90 0.85 13.02 7.93
C SER A 90 0.13 12.02 7.03
N ASP A 91 0.14 10.74 7.41
CA ASP A 91 -0.16 9.60 6.55
C ASP A 91 -1.35 8.76 7.06
N MET A 92 -2.59 9.00 6.61
CA MET A 92 -3.01 10.16 5.81
C MET A 92 -4.17 10.95 6.43
N LYS A 93 -4.29 10.95 7.77
CA LYS A 93 -5.43 11.56 8.48
C LYS A 93 -5.54 13.07 8.27
N SER A 94 -4.43 13.77 8.00
CA SER A 94 -4.50 15.19 7.56
C SER A 94 -5.19 15.34 6.22
N GLY A 95 -4.92 14.48 5.24
CA GLY A 95 -5.62 14.41 3.96
C GLY A 95 -7.10 14.10 4.12
N VAL A 96 -7.42 13.13 4.98
CA VAL A 96 -8.81 12.80 5.36
C VAL A 96 -9.54 14.00 5.97
N ALA A 97 -8.88 14.74 6.87
CA ALA A 97 -9.43 15.96 7.43
C ALA A 97 -9.60 17.04 6.35
N ALA A 98 -8.62 17.21 5.46
CA ALA A 98 -8.65 18.21 4.40
C ALA A 98 -9.79 17.99 3.42
N MET A 99 -10.01 16.76 2.92
CA MET A 99 -11.13 16.48 2.00
C MET A 99 -12.50 16.72 2.66
N THR A 100 -12.61 16.39 3.95
CA THR A 100 -13.84 16.61 4.73
C THR A 100 -14.11 18.11 4.89
N MET A 101 -13.09 18.87 5.27
CA MET A 101 -13.18 20.31 5.49
C MET A 101 -13.40 21.07 4.17
N ALA A 102 -12.82 20.62 3.06
CA ALA A 102 -13.05 21.22 1.75
C ALA A 102 -14.54 21.23 1.37
N LEU A 103 -15.19 20.06 1.47
CA LEU A 103 -16.64 19.98 1.23
C LEU A 103 -17.43 20.79 2.26
N HIS A 104 -17.05 20.72 3.54
CA HIS A 104 -17.71 21.49 4.60
C HIS A 104 -17.70 23.00 4.32
N CYS A 105 -16.56 23.55 3.93
CA CYS A 105 -16.40 24.97 3.61
C CYS A 105 -17.28 25.38 2.42
N VAL A 106 -17.34 24.57 1.35
CA VAL A 106 -18.22 24.82 0.20
C VAL A 106 -19.69 24.87 0.63
N MET A 107 -20.12 23.90 1.45
CA MET A 107 -21.49 23.86 1.96
C MET A 107 -21.81 25.05 2.87
N LYS A 108 -20.88 25.43 3.75
CA LYS A 108 -21.03 26.59 4.66
C LYS A 108 -21.07 27.92 3.92
N ALA A 109 -20.39 28.02 2.78
CA ALA A 109 -20.47 29.17 1.89
C ALA A 109 -21.82 29.27 1.12
N GLY A 110 -22.72 28.30 1.28
CA GLY A 110 -24.01 28.26 0.59
C GLY A 110 -23.91 27.90 -0.89
N ILE A 111 -22.76 27.40 -1.34
CA ILE A 111 -22.52 27.02 -2.74
C ILE A 111 -23.19 25.66 -3.00
N LYS A 112 -24.08 25.63 -3.99
CA LYS A 112 -24.72 24.39 -4.45
C LYS A 112 -23.94 23.79 -5.60
N LEU A 113 -23.39 22.60 -5.39
CA LEU A 113 -22.65 21.88 -6.43
C LEU A 113 -23.62 21.16 -7.38
N ARG A 114 -23.24 21.07 -8.66
CA ARG A 114 -23.99 20.35 -9.69
C ARG A 114 -23.62 18.87 -9.78
N GLY A 115 -22.37 18.53 -9.49
CA GLY A 115 -21.88 17.15 -9.44
C GLY A 115 -21.96 16.56 -8.04
N ASP A 116 -22.05 15.24 -7.97
CA ASP A 116 -21.99 14.49 -6.72
C ASP A 116 -20.55 14.52 -6.16
N ILE A 117 -20.42 14.59 -4.84
CA ILE A 117 -19.15 14.44 -4.13
C ILE A 117 -19.21 13.19 -3.26
N PHE A 118 -18.20 12.33 -3.39
CA PHE A 118 -18.01 11.16 -2.55
C PHE A 118 -16.75 11.35 -1.69
N LEU A 119 -16.87 11.12 -0.39
CA LEU A 119 -15.76 11.12 0.55
C LEU A 119 -15.60 9.70 1.10
N GLU A 120 -14.62 8.97 0.60
CA GLU A 120 -14.33 7.60 1.03
C GLU A 120 -13.30 7.58 2.15
N TYR A 121 -13.69 6.98 3.27
CA TYR A 121 -12.85 6.73 4.43
C TYR A 121 -12.65 5.23 4.52
N VAL A 122 -11.51 4.76 4.02
CA VAL A 122 -11.25 3.34 3.81
C VAL A 122 -10.30 2.79 4.87
N MET A 123 -10.35 1.48 5.07
CA MET A 123 -9.36 0.77 5.88
C MET A 123 -8.41 -0.04 4.99
N ASP A 124 -7.37 -0.62 5.61
CA ASP A 124 -6.48 -1.64 5.03
C ASP A 124 -5.72 -1.18 3.78
N GLU A 125 -5.42 0.12 3.67
CA GLU A 125 -4.55 0.63 2.62
C GLU A 125 -3.12 0.13 2.83
N GLU A 126 -2.63 0.24 4.07
CA GLU A 126 -1.24 0.00 4.49
C GLU A 126 -0.81 -1.48 4.34
N ILE A 127 -1.77 -2.37 4.08
CA ILE A 127 -1.55 -3.82 3.97
C ILE A 127 -1.90 -4.32 2.56
N SER A 128 -3.08 -3.96 2.03
CA SER A 128 -3.63 -4.64 0.85
C SER A 128 -4.33 -3.73 -0.17
N GLY A 129 -4.80 -2.55 0.24
CA GLY A 129 -5.68 -1.70 -0.57
C GLY A 129 -7.14 -2.20 -0.66
N HIS A 130 -7.53 -3.20 0.14
CA HIS A 130 -8.86 -3.81 0.04
C HIS A 130 -10.00 -2.84 0.34
N GLY A 131 -9.79 -1.80 1.17
CA GLY A 131 -10.85 -0.84 1.46
C GLY A 131 -11.30 -0.06 0.24
N THR A 132 -10.34 0.46 -0.51
CA THR A 132 -10.61 1.14 -1.79
C THR A 132 -11.16 0.17 -2.83
N LEU A 133 -10.62 -1.06 -2.91
CA LEU A 133 -11.16 -2.07 -3.82
C LEU A 133 -12.63 -2.40 -3.52
N ASP A 134 -12.98 -2.51 -2.24
CA ASP A 134 -14.33 -2.82 -1.79
C ASP A 134 -15.31 -1.66 -2.06
N CYS A 135 -14.87 -0.40 -1.94
CA CYS A 135 -15.66 0.76 -2.41
C CYS A 135 -15.96 0.68 -3.92
N ILE A 136 -14.97 0.28 -4.73
CA ILE A 136 -15.15 0.07 -6.18
C ILE A 136 -16.16 -1.06 -6.43
N LEU A 137 -16.03 -2.20 -5.75
CA LEU A 137 -16.95 -3.35 -5.88
C LEU A 137 -18.36 -3.02 -5.42
N ARG A 138 -18.51 -2.14 -4.42
CA ARG A 138 -19.80 -1.60 -3.98
C ARG A 138 -20.46 -0.69 -5.02
N GLY A 139 -19.72 -0.26 -6.03
CA GLY A 139 -20.23 0.51 -7.17
C GLY A 139 -19.98 2.01 -7.09
N TYR A 140 -19.13 2.48 -6.18
CA TYR A 140 -18.73 3.88 -6.17
C TYR A 140 -17.90 4.22 -7.39
N LYS A 141 -18.31 5.30 -8.07
CA LYS A 141 -17.68 5.81 -9.27
C LYS A 141 -17.93 7.31 -9.37
N ALA A 142 -16.95 8.04 -9.87
CA ALA A 142 -17.04 9.46 -10.20
C ALA A 142 -16.33 9.76 -11.53
N ASP A 143 -16.49 10.98 -12.03
CA ASP A 143 -15.80 11.45 -13.24
C ASP A 143 -14.29 11.69 -13.00
N ALA A 144 -13.91 11.94 -11.75
CA ALA A 144 -12.52 12.03 -11.31
C ALA A 144 -12.37 11.55 -9.86
N GLY A 145 -11.15 11.12 -9.50
CA GLY A 145 -10.79 10.70 -8.16
C GLY A 145 -9.52 11.40 -7.68
N ILE A 146 -9.46 11.75 -6.39
CA ILE A 146 -8.28 12.28 -5.72
C ILE A 146 -7.99 11.38 -4.51
N SER A 147 -6.84 10.70 -4.51
CA SER A 147 -6.28 10.15 -3.28
C SER A 147 -5.62 11.28 -2.51
N CYS A 148 -6.03 11.51 -1.27
CA CYS A 148 -5.59 12.64 -0.46
C CYS A 148 -4.27 12.38 0.29
N GLU A 149 -3.44 11.49 -0.24
CA GLU A 149 -2.17 11.09 0.35
C GLU A 149 -1.20 12.24 0.62
N ALA A 150 -0.21 11.97 1.48
CA ALA A 150 0.83 12.95 1.81
C ALA A 150 1.76 13.20 0.61
N GLY A 151 1.38 14.16 -0.24
CA GLY A 151 2.09 14.50 -1.47
C GLY A 151 2.90 15.80 -1.44
N ASP A 152 3.05 16.47 -0.30
CA ASP A 152 3.67 17.80 -0.19
C ASP A 152 3.06 18.85 -1.15
N LEU A 153 1.74 18.76 -1.34
CA LEU A 153 0.95 19.56 -2.30
C LEU A 153 1.29 19.32 -3.79
N GLU A 154 2.13 18.34 -4.10
CA GLU A 154 2.40 17.91 -5.47
C GLU A 154 1.34 16.94 -5.98
N VAL A 155 1.06 17.03 -7.28
CA VAL A 155 0.20 16.07 -7.96
C VAL A 155 1.05 14.88 -8.39
N GLN A 156 0.68 13.68 -7.94
CA GLN A 156 1.34 12.42 -8.32
C GLN A 156 0.46 11.64 -9.30
N PRO A 157 0.60 11.87 -10.63
CA PRO A 157 -0.26 11.24 -11.62
C PRO A 157 0.08 9.76 -11.90
N ALA A 158 1.14 9.22 -11.27
CA ALA A 158 1.49 7.82 -11.34
C ALA A 158 2.05 7.33 -10.00
N THR A 159 1.83 6.06 -9.72
CA THR A 159 2.45 5.31 -8.62
C THR A 159 3.19 4.10 -9.16
N THR A 160 4.21 3.65 -8.44
CA THR A 160 4.93 2.41 -8.75
C THR A 160 4.20 1.22 -8.16
N GLY A 161 4.24 0.08 -8.84
CA GLY A 161 3.93 -1.19 -8.22
C GLY A 161 5.08 -1.69 -7.33
N SER A 162 4.78 -2.62 -6.45
CA SER A 162 5.77 -3.35 -5.64
C SER A 162 5.36 -4.82 -5.57
N MET A 163 6.34 -5.70 -5.57
CA MET A 163 6.12 -7.12 -5.33
C MET A 163 7.17 -7.68 -4.38
N TRP A 164 6.74 -8.57 -3.49
CA TRP A 164 7.65 -9.46 -2.78
C TRP A 164 7.81 -10.75 -3.55
N PHE A 165 9.01 -11.32 -3.48
CA PHE A 165 9.31 -12.60 -4.08
C PHE A 165 10.04 -13.52 -3.10
N GLU A 166 9.81 -14.82 -3.26
CA GLU A 166 10.52 -15.88 -2.56
C GLU A 166 11.08 -16.86 -3.61
N ILE A 167 12.38 -17.13 -3.54
CA ILE A 167 13.07 -18.10 -4.40
C ILE A 167 13.57 -19.24 -3.52
N LYS A 168 13.06 -20.45 -3.76
CA LYS A 168 13.52 -21.68 -3.12
C LYS A 168 14.45 -22.42 -4.05
N ILE A 169 15.71 -22.58 -3.63
CA ILE A 169 16.72 -23.33 -4.35
C ILE A 169 16.92 -24.66 -3.63
N HIS A 170 16.62 -25.75 -4.33
CA HIS A 170 16.82 -27.10 -3.85
C HIS A 170 18.19 -27.63 -4.30
N GLY A 171 18.99 -28.04 -3.33
CA GLY A 171 20.22 -28.80 -3.52
C GLY A 171 19.99 -30.29 -3.29
N LYS A 172 21.05 -30.99 -2.91
CA LYS A 172 21.03 -32.39 -2.54
C LYS A 172 22.00 -32.60 -1.39
N SER A 173 21.49 -33.07 -0.25
CA SER A 173 22.35 -33.42 0.88
C SER A 173 23.06 -34.75 0.63
N ALA A 174 24.22 -34.94 1.25
CA ALA A 174 24.94 -36.21 1.26
C ALA A 174 25.73 -36.35 2.58
N SER A 175 26.11 -37.57 2.91
CA SER A 175 27.03 -37.81 4.04
C SER A 175 28.36 -37.09 3.81
N MET A 176 29.00 -36.62 4.89
CA MET A 176 30.34 -36.03 4.82
C MET A 176 31.38 -36.92 4.13
N SER A 177 31.24 -38.24 4.22
CA SER A 177 32.15 -39.18 3.55
C SER A 177 31.90 -39.31 2.04
N ARG A 178 30.83 -38.68 1.53
CA ARG A 178 30.38 -38.73 0.12
C ARG A 178 29.99 -37.35 -0.40
N LEU A 179 30.71 -36.30 0.00
CA LEU A 179 30.41 -34.90 -0.35
C LEU A 179 30.29 -34.65 -1.86
N TRP A 180 31.01 -35.38 -2.71
CA TRP A 180 30.92 -35.26 -4.17
C TRP A 180 29.54 -35.64 -4.74
N GLN A 181 28.69 -36.31 -3.95
CA GLN A 181 27.31 -36.63 -4.33
C GLN A 181 26.32 -35.52 -3.95
N ALA A 182 26.76 -34.53 -3.16
CA ALA A 182 25.94 -33.40 -2.74
C ALA A 182 25.87 -32.32 -3.82
N VAL A 183 24.80 -31.53 -3.77
CA VAL A 183 24.64 -30.30 -4.53
C VAL A 183 24.36 -29.20 -3.51
N SER A 184 25.30 -28.26 -3.35
CA SER A 184 25.20 -27.21 -2.33
C SER A 184 24.11 -26.19 -2.67
N ALA A 185 23.04 -26.17 -1.88
CA ALA A 185 22.02 -25.14 -2.00
C ALA A 185 22.57 -23.74 -1.67
N ILE A 186 23.61 -23.65 -0.83
CA ILE A 186 24.29 -22.38 -0.52
C ILE A 186 24.95 -21.79 -1.77
N GLU A 187 25.72 -22.60 -2.49
CA GLU A 187 26.41 -22.15 -3.71
C GLU A 187 25.40 -21.71 -4.77
N LYS A 188 24.35 -22.50 -4.97
CA LYS A 188 23.28 -22.17 -5.92
C LYS A 188 22.45 -20.96 -5.49
N GLY A 189 22.23 -20.78 -4.19
CA GLY A 189 21.61 -19.59 -3.63
C GLY A 189 22.44 -18.34 -3.89
N TYR A 190 23.76 -18.42 -3.73
CA TYR A 190 24.66 -17.30 -4.05
C TYR A 190 24.64 -16.93 -5.54
N GLN A 191 24.61 -17.92 -6.42
CA GLN A 191 24.42 -17.68 -7.87
C GLN A 191 23.09 -16.97 -8.15
N MET A 192 22.01 -17.36 -7.48
CA MET A 192 20.71 -16.71 -7.63
C MET A 192 20.72 -15.28 -7.09
N TYR A 193 21.36 -15.02 -5.95
CA TYR A 193 21.54 -13.66 -5.43
C TYR A 193 22.24 -12.75 -6.45
N GLN A 194 23.32 -13.25 -7.06
CA GLN A 194 24.03 -12.53 -8.12
C GLN A 194 23.12 -12.27 -9.33
N ALA A 195 22.30 -13.25 -9.72
CA ALA A 195 21.34 -13.09 -10.81
C ALA A 195 20.30 -12.01 -10.53
N VAL A 196 19.77 -11.92 -9.30
CA VAL A 196 18.83 -10.84 -8.90
C VAL A 196 19.51 -9.47 -8.97
N SER A 197 20.75 -9.35 -8.50
CA SER A 197 21.52 -8.10 -8.59
C SER A 197 21.82 -7.68 -10.03
N ALA A 198 22.15 -8.65 -10.90
CA ALA A 198 22.32 -8.41 -12.33
C ALA A 198 21.00 -7.98 -12.98
N HIS A 199 19.89 -8.62 -12.61
CA HIS A 199 18.56 -8.26 -13.09
C HIS A 199 18.19 -6.82 -12.74
N GLN A 200 18.44 -6.37 -11.50
CA GLN A 200 18.28 -4.96 -11.12
C GLN A 200 19.08 -4.02 -12.03
N THR A 201 20.34 -4.36 -12.28
CA THR A 201 21.22 -3.56 -13.14
C THR A 201 20.67 -3.47 -14.57
N ASN A 202 20.14 -4.57 -15.12
CA ASN A 202 19.54 -4.58 -16.45
C ASN A 202 18.25 -3.76 -16.50
N ARG A 203 17.38 -3.89 -15.49
CA ARG A 203 16.13 -3.12 -15.41
C ARG A 203 16.39 -1.61 -15.38
N LEU A 204 17.39 -1.14 -14.64
CA LEU A 204 17.74 0.29 -14.60
C LEU A 204 18.22 0.85 -15.96
N LYS A 205 18.79 -0.01 -16.81
CA LYS A 205 19.22 0.36 -18.17
C LYS A 205 18.05 0.38 -19.15
N GLU A 206 17.22 -0.67 -19.11
CA GLU A 206 16.19 -0.95 -20.12
C GLU A 206 14.88 -0.22 -19.84
N LYS A 207 14.47 -0.12 -18.58
CA LYS A 207 13.16 0.41 -18.21
C LYS A 207 13.23 1.90 -17.91
N LYS A 208 12.32 2.64 -18.54
CA LYS A 208 12.16 4.09 -18.39
C LYS A 208 10.68 4.41 -18.30
N HIS A 209 10.36 5.44 -17.53
CA HIS A 209 9.01 5.98 -17.50
C HIS A 209 9.09 7.51 -17.41
N PRO A 210 8.33 8.28 -18.20
CA PRO A 210 8.42 9.75 -18.21
C PRO A 210 8.21 10.40 -16.84
N LEU A 211 7.36 9.80 -16.01
CA LEU A 211 7.07 10.26 -14.64
C LEU A 211 8.06 9.76 -13.58
N TYR A 212 9.03 8.91 -13.96
CA TYR A 212 10.11 8.43 -13.09
C TYR A 212 11.47 8.59 -13.78
N PRO A 213 11.95 9.84 -13.95
CA PRO A 213 13.20 10.12 -14.67
C PRO A 213 14.43 9.50 -13.97
N ASP A 214 14.41 9.41 -12.65
CA ASP A 214 15.34 8.60 -11.87
C ASP A 214 14.63 7.34 -11.34
N PRO A 215 14.79 6.19 -12.00
CA PRO A 215 14.05 4.99 -11.64
C PRO A 215 14.76 4.18 -10.53
N ARG A 216 15.86 4.66 -9.93
CA ARG A 216 16.64 3.88 -8.95
C ARG A 216 15.80 3.44 -7.75
N GLY A 217 14.96 4.33 -7.23
CA GLY A 217 14.01 4.00 -6.16
C GLY A 217 12.84 3.15 -6.67
N SER A 218 12.20 3.60 -7.75
CA SER A 218 11.00 2.99 -8.34
C SER A 218 11.19 1.56 -8.83
N LEU A 219 12.38 1.24 -9.34
CA LEU A 219 12.72 -0.09 -9.85
C LEU A 219 13.50 -0.94 -8.85
N ALA A 220 13.76 -0.48 -7.62
CA ALA A 220 14.63 -1.20 -6.69
C ALA A 220 14.24 -2.69 -6.54
N CYS A 221 15.16 -3.57 -6.92
CA CYS A 221 15.06 -5.02 -6.87
C CYS A 221 16.26 -5.60 -6.12
N PHE A 222 16.01 -6.28 -5.01
CA PHE A 222 17.06 -6.81 -4.15
C PHE A 222 16.57 -7.98 -3.30
N VAL A 223 17.54 -8.78 -2.83
CA VAL A 223 17.32 -9.83 -1.83
C VAL A 223 17.52 -9.22 -0.45
N GLY A 224 16.48 -9.24 0.39
CA GLY A 224 16.53 -8.77 1.78
C GLY A 224 16.81 -9.89 2.78
N MET A 225 16.57 -11.15 2.42
CA MET A 225 16.80 -12.32 3.28
C MET A 225 17.48 -13.44 2.50
N PHE A 226 18.49 -14.06 3.10
CA PHE A 226 19.19 -15.24 2.57
C PHE A 226 19.34 -16.26 3.70
N GLN A 227 18.69 -17.42 3.58
CA GLN A 227 18.70 -18.47 4.61
C GLN A 227 19.06 -19.82 3.98
N SER A 228 20.06 -20.51 4.53
CA SER A 228 20.46 -21.85 4.07
C SER A 228 21.32 -22.55 5.11
N GLY A 229 21.24 -23.89 5.12
CA GLY A 229 21.92 -24.74 6.09
C GLY A 229 21.27 -24.77 7.46
N ASN A 230 21.47 -25.88 8.17
CA ASN A 230 21.00 -26.09 9.54
C ASN A 230 22.06 -26.77 10.43
N TYR A 231 23.16 -27.25 9.85
CA TYR A 231 24.24 -27.92 10.57
C TYR A 231 25.58 -27.77 9.82
N PRO A 232 26.71 -27.44 10.48
CA PRO A 232 27.99 -27.17 9.79
C PRO A 232 28.55 -28.35 9.00
N SER A 233 28.26 -29.57 9.44
CA SER A 233 28.77 -30.82 8.88
C SER A 233 27.80 -31.53 7.94
N SER A 234 26.74 -30.84 7.50
CA SER A 234 25.76 -31.38 6.55
C SER A 234 25.64 -30.46 5.34
N PRO A 235 25.83 -30.95 4.10
CA PRO A 235 25.57 -30.15 2.91
C PRO A 235 24.12 -29.69 2.90
N SER A 236 23.92 -28.38 2.76
CA SER A 236 22.58 -27.81 2.68
C SER A 236 21.89 -28.20 1.38
N ASP A 237 20.66 -28.68 1.50
CA ASP A 237 19.76 -29.05 0.41
C ASP A 237 18.65 -28.02 0.16
N LEU A 238 18.60 -26.94 0.93
CA LEU A 238 17.65 -25.86 0.75
C LEU A 238 18.28 -24.49 1.04
N CYS A 239 18.05 -23.57 0.12
CA CYS A 239 18.33 -22.15 0.29
C CYS A 239 17.07 -21.35 -0.06
N ILE A 240 16.70 -20.41 0.80
CA ILE A 240 15.54 -19.53 0.61
C ILE A 240 16.05 -18.10 0.53
N LEU A 241 15.75 -17.43 -0.57
CA LEU A 241 15.96 -16.00 -0.77
C LEU A 241 14.61 -15.32 -0.75
N LYS A 242 14.46 -14.24 0.02
CA LYS A 242 13.29 -13.36 -0.03
C LYS A 242 13.70 -11.94 -0.36
N GLY A 243 12.89 -11.24 -1.15
CA GLY A 243 13.23 -9.91 -1.60
C GLY A 243 12.03 -9.12 -2.09
N ARG A 244 12.33 -7.91 -2.57
CA ARG A 244 11.35 -6.97 -3.10
C ARG A 244 11.79 -6.51 -4.47
N MET A 245 10.84 -6.32 -5.37
CA MET A 245 11.02 -5.69 -6.67
C MET A 245 9.98 -4.58 -6.87
N GLY A 246 10.44 -3.36 -7.18
CA GLY A 246 9.57 -2.27 -7.62
C GLY A 246 9.25 -2.37 -9.10
N VAL A 247 8.07 -1.93 -9.53
CA VAL A 247 7.51 -2.13 -10.88
C VAL A 247 7.03 -0.77 -11.40
N LEU A 248 7.42 -0.39 -12.62
CA LEU A 248 6.99 0.88 -13.19
C LEU A 248 5.52 0.83 -13.65
N PRO A 249 4.86 1.99 -13.83
CA PRO A 249 3.53 2.00 -14.45
C PRO A 249 3.53 1.28 -15.80
N ASN A 250 2.48 0.51 -16.06
CA ASN A 250 2.28 -0.33 -17.25
C ASN A 250 3.24 -1.53 -17.40
N GLU A 251 4.11 -1.78 -16.41
CA GLU A 251 4.90 -3.01 -16.36
C GLU A 251 4.04 -4.14 -15.78
N ASN A 252 3.92 -5.25 -16.51
CA ASN A 252 3.32 -6.46 -15.97
C ASN A 252 4.33 -7.13 -15.00
N PRO A 253 3.97 -7.34 -13.73
CA PRO A 253 4.84 -8.01 -12.77
C PRO A 253 4.92 -9.53 -12.94
N LYS A 254 4.04 -10.14 -13.75
CA LYS A 254 4.00 -11.58 -14.03
C LYS A 254 4.87 -11.98 -15.22
#